data_AF-A0A2S8FVG9-F1
#
_entry.id   AF-A0A2S8FVG9-F1
#
_cell.length_a   1.000
_cell.length_b   1.000
_cell.length_c   1.000
_cell.angle_alpha   90.00
_cell.angle_beta   90.00
_cell.angle_gamma   90.00
#
_symmetry.space_group_name_H-M   'P 1'
#
loop_
_entity.id
_entity.type
_entity.pdbx_description
1 polymer ?
#
loop_
_entity_poly.entity_id
_entity_poly.type
_entity_poly.pdbx_seq_one_letter_code
_entity_poly.pdbx_strand_id
1 'polypeptide(L)'
;MTINDLETLRRRQIHDLLYIALIEIRQLGGDLKSRPVFGLANLLHNVPLELEQVAKREMTYEELFDSLNVRAKQLNCQKWLDDQIKWLETHRTHP
;
A
#
# COMPACT_ATOMS: atom_id res chain seq x y z
N MET A 1 -8.58 -28.78 -6.65
CA MET A 1 -8.22 -27.35 -6.71
C MET A 1 -8.52 -26.87 -8.12
N THR A 2 -9.44 -25.92 -8.26
CA THR A 2 -9.83 -25.34 -9.54
C THR A 2 -8.81 -24.27 -9.99
N ILE A 3 -8.86 -23.84 -11.25
CA ILE A 3 -8.04 -22.72 -11.76
C ILE A 3 -8.32 -21.45 -10.93
N ASN A 4 -9.58 -21.23 -10.54
CA ASN A 4 -10.00 -20.09 -9.71
C ASN A 4 -9.44 -20.16 -8.28
N ASP A 5 -9.28 -21.37 -7.73
CA ASP A 5 -8.66 -21.57 -6.42
C ASP A 5 -7.15 -21.25 -6.46
N LEU A 6 -6.48 -21.66 -7.55
CA LEU A 6 -5.06 -21.37 -7.77
C LEU A 6 -4.81 -19.86 -7.94
N GLU A 7 -5.63 -19.18 -8.75
CA GLU A 7 -5.52 -17.73 -8.94
C GLU A 7 -5.73 -16.96 -7.62
N THR A 8 -6.75 -17.35 -6.86
CA THR A 8 -7.02 -16.78 -5.53
C THR A 8 -5.84 -16.98 -4.58
N LEU A 9 -5.24 -18.18 -4.58
CA LEU A 9 -4.05 -18.48 -3.78
C LEU A 9 -2.85 -17.63 -4.19
N ARG A 10 -2.59 -17.50 -5.50
CA ARG A 10 -1.47 -16.69 -6.01
C ARG A 10 -1.64 -15.21 -5.70
N ARG A 11 -2.85 -14.67 -5.83
CA ARG A 11 -3.16 -13.29 -5.45
C ARG A 11 -2.82 -13.03 -3.97
N ARG A 12 -3.26 -13.92 -3.07
CA ARG A 12 -2.93 -13.81 -1.64
C ARG A 12 -1.42 -13.85 -1.40
N GLN A 13 -0.72 -14.81 -2.00
CA GLN A 13 0.74 -14.91 -1.87
C GLN A 13 1.46 -13.64 -2.34
N ILE A 14 1.00 -13.00 -3.41
CA ILE A 14 1.55 -11.73 -3.89
C ILE A 14 1.32 -10.62 -2.86
N HIS A 15 0.12 -10.52 -2.29
CA HIS A 15 -0.18 -9.51 -1.27
C HIS A 15 0.67 -9.72 -0.01
N ASP A 16 0.82 -10.97 0.44
CA ASP A 16 1.66 -11.33 1.59
C ASP A 16 3.13 -10.98 1.36
N LEU A 17 3.66 -11.28 0.16
CA LEU A 17 5.05 -10.95 -0.19
C LEU A 17 5.28 -9.43 -0.22
N LEU A 18 4.34 -8.66 -0.75
CA LEU A 18 4.42 -7.20 -0.75
C LEU A 18 4.34 -6.63 0.67
N TYR A 19 3.45 -7.17 1.51
CA TYR A 19 3.34 -6.81 2.92
C TYR A 19 4.67 -7.02 3.66
N ILE A 20 5.25 -8.22 3.52
CA ILE A 20 6.54 -8.59 4.13
C ILE A 20 7.65 -7.65 3.64
N ALA A 21 7.76 -7.44 2.32
CA ALA A 21 8.79 -6.59 1.75
C ALA A 21 8.70 -5.14 2.29
N LEU A 22 7.50 -4.59 2.43
CA LEU A 22 7.31 -3.24 2.98
C LEU A 22 7.67 -3.18 4.48
N ILE A 23 7.43 -4.25 5.24
CA ILE A 23 7.91 -4.33 6.63
C ILE A 23 9.44 -4.34 6.68
N GLU A 24 10.10 -5.13 5.84
CA GLU A 24 11.56 -5.18 5.79
C GLU A 24 12.15 -3.82 5.39
N ILE A 25 11.57 -3.15 4.39
CA ILE A 25 11.98 -1.80 3.99
C ILE A 25 11.79 -0.80 5.14
N ARG A 26 10.68 -0.90 5.89
CA ARG A 26 10.45 -0.07 7.08
C ARG A 26 11.53 -0.31 8.13
N GLN A 27 11.87 -1.56 8.41
CA GLN A 27 12.92 -1.92 9.38
C GLN A 27 14.27 -1.33 8.93
N LEU A 28 14.66 -1.54 7.67
CA LEU A 28 15.88 -0.97 7.09
C LEU A 28 15.89 0.56 7.14
N GLY A 29 14.76 1.21 6.88
CA GLY A 29 14.62 2.66 7.01
C GLY A 29 14.87 3.15 8.42
N GLY A 30 14.42 2.39 9.43
CA GLY A 30 14.70 2.64 10.84
C GLY A 30 16.19 2.47 11.17
N ASP A 31 16.77 1.35 10.77
CA ASP A 31 18.17 0.99 11.05
C ASP A 31 19.16 1.98 10.41
N LEU A 32 18.88 2.40 9.17
CA LEU A 32 19.66 3.39 8.44
C LEU A 32 19.32 4.85 8.81
N LYS A 33 18.37 5.06 9.74
CA LYS A 33 17.84 6.39 10.11
C LYS A 33 17.31 7.20 8.91
N SER A 34 16.89 6.52 7.85
CA SER A 34 16.30 7.13 6.66
C SER A 34 14.81 7.38 6.93
N ARG A 35 14.50 8.58 7.41
CA ARG A 35 13.11 9.00 7.69
C ARG A 35 12.17 8.85 6.47
N PRO A 36 12.56 9.20 5.23
CA PRO A 36 11.69 9.01 4.08
C PRO A 36 11.37 7.54 3.82
N VAL A 37 12.37 6.66 3.86
CA VAL A 37 12.18 5.23 3.62
C VAL A 37 11.30 4.61 4.70
N PHE A 38 11.60 4.90 5.97
CA PHE A 38 10.77 4.46 7.09
C PHE A 38 9.33 4.97 6.97
N GLY A 39 9.14 6.26 6.70
CA GLY A 39 7.82 6.89 6.65
C GLY A 39 6.94 6.31 5.55
N LEU A 40 7.47 6.17 4.33
CA LEU A 40 6.72 5.63 3.20
C LEU A 40 6.40 4.15 3.37
N ALA A 41 7.36 3.35 3.82
CA ALA A 41 7.12 1.94 4.11
C ALA A 41 6.10 1.78 5.25
N ASN A 42 6.19 2.60 6.29
CA ASN A 42 5.21 2.61 7.37
C ASN A 42 3.82 3.10 6.92
N LEU A 43 3.72 4.00 5.94
CA LEU A 43 2.45 4.41 5.36
C LEU A 43 1.81 3.27 4.56
N LEU A 44 2.60 2.56 3.75
CA LEU A 44 2.08 1.64 2.73
C LEU A 44 2.04 0.17 3.15
N HIS A 45 2.71 -0.23 4.23
CA HIS A 45 2.89 -1.66 4.54
C HIS A 45 1.58 -2.46 4.61
N ASN A 46 0.49 -1.90 5.12
CA ASN A 46 -0.79 -2.62 5.21
C ASN A 46 -1.63 -2.60 3.91
N VAL A 47 -1.28 -1.74 2.95
CA VAL A 47 -2.07 -1.55 1.73
C VAL A 47 -2.27 -2.85 0.94
N PRO A 48 -1.27 -3.74 0.76
CA PRO A 48 -1.50 -5.02 0.07
C PRO A 48 -2.59 -5.89 0.72
N LEU A 49 -2.64 -5.93 2.05
CA LEU A 49 -3.66 -6.70 2.77
C LEU A 49 -5.04 -6.03 2.68
N GLU A 50 -5.08 -4.71 2.78
CA GLU A 50 -6.30 -3.92 2.61
C GLU A 50 -6.89 -4.06 1.20
N LEU A 51 -6.04 -4.16 0.16
CA LEU A 51 -6.47 -4.49 -1.20
C LEU A 51 -7.07 -5.89 -1.32
N GLU A 52 -6.65 -6.87 -0.50
CA GLU A 52 -7.33 -8.17 -0.44
C GLU A 52 -8.74 -8.04 0.13
N GLN A 53 -8.93 -7.19 1.15
CA GLN A 53 -10.25 -6.92 1.74
C GLN A 53 -11.16 -6.24 0.71
N VAL A 54 -10.61 -5.32 -0.09
CA VAL A 54 -11.34 -4.70 -1.21
C VAL A 54 -11.75 -5.75 -2.24
N ALA A 55 -10.87 -6.67 -2.61
CA ALA A 55 -11.20 -7.76 -3.54
C ALA A 55 -12.31 -8.69 -2.99
N LYS A 56 -12.42 -8.82 -1.66
CA LYS A 56 -13.48 -9.57 -0.97
C LYS A 56 -14.77 -8.78 -0.75
N ARG A 57 -14.80 -7.49 -1.13
CA ARG A 57 -15.90 -6.55 -0.86
C ARG A 57 -16.15 -6.30 0.64
N GLU A 58 -15.12 -6.48 1.46
CA GLU A 58 -15.13 -6.18 2.90
C GLU A 58 -14.78 -4.71 3.17
N MET A 59 -14.18 -4.04 2.18
CA MET A 59 -13.79 -2.63 2.18
C MET A 59 -13.94 -2.07 0.75
N THR A 60 -14.16 -0.77 0.61
CA THR A 60 -14.15 -0.07 -0.67
C THR A 60 -12.81 0.62 -0.92
N TYR A 61 -12.53 0.95 -2.19
CA TYR A 61 -11.34 1.76 -2.52
C TYR A 61 -11.39 3.15 -1.88
N GLU A 62 -12.58 3.74 -1.72
CA GLU A 62 -12.75 5.03 -1.06
C GLU A 62 -12.36 4.94 0.43
N GLU A 63 -12.87 3.93 1.15
CA GLU A 63 -12.51 3.71 2.56
C GLU A 63 -11.02 3.43 2.76
N LEU A 64 -10.42 2.66 1.85
CA LEU A 64 -8.97 2.43 1.84
C LEU A 64 -8.20 3.74 1.63
N PHE A 65 -8.63 4.56 0.70
CA PHE A 65 -7.99 5.84 0.38
C PHE A 65 -8.13 6.85 1.52
N ASP A 66 -9.29 6.93 2.16
CA ASP A 66 -9.51 7.73 3.37
C ASP A 66 -8.59 7.28 4.51
N SER A 67 -8.50 5.97 4.75
CA SER A 67 -7.57 5.40 5.73
C SER A 67 -6.11 5.76 5.42
N LEU A 68 -5.72 5.73 4.14
CA LEU A 68 -4.38 6.13 3.71
C LEU A 68 -4.11 7.62 3.98
N ASN A 69 -5.08 8.50 3.70
CA ASN A 69 -4.98 9.92 4.00
C ASN A 69 -4.84 10.19 5.50
N VAL A 70 -5.64 9.53 6.34
CA VAL A 70 -5.53 9.66 7.80
C VAL A 70 -4.14 9.25 8.29
N ARG A 71 -3.63 8.10 7.84
CA ARG A 71 -2.29 7.61 8.17
C ARG A 71 -1.19 8.57 7.68
N ALA A 72 -1.33 9.11 6.47
CA ALA A 72 -0.36 10.04 5.90
C ALA A 72 -0.21 11.31 6.74
N LYS A 73 -1.31 11.83 7.30
CA LYS A 73 -1.27 12.96 8.27
C LYS A 73 -0.52 12.57 9.55
N GLN A 74 -0.85 11.43 10.13
CA GLN A 74 -0.23 10.95 11.37
C GLN A 74 1.28 10.68 11.22
N LEU A 75 1.69 10.22 10.03
CA LEU A 75 3.08 9.87 9.72
C LEU A 75 3.89 11.00 9.07
N ASN A 76 3.34 12.22 8.99
CA ASN A 76 3.95 13.36 8.29
C ASN A 76 4.33 13.06 6.82
N CYS A 77 3.56 12.22 6.16
CA CYS A 77 3.74 11.83 4.75
C CYS A 77 2.70 12.46 3.80
N GLN A 78 1.78 13.30 4.30
CA GLN A 78 0.69 13.88 3.50
C GLN A 78 1.20 14.60 2.25
N LYS A 79 2.23 15.44 2.38
CA LYS A 79 2.79 16.16 1.24
C LYS A 79 3.22 15.22 0.12
N TRP A 80 3.89 14.12 0.48
CA TRP A 80 4.32 13.13 -0.50
C TRP A 80 3.11 12.48 -1.20
N LEU A 81 2.08 12.11 -0.42
CA LEU A 81 0.87 11.49 -0.96
C LEU A 81 0.17 12.43 -1.96
N ASP A 82 -0.04 13.69 -1.59
CA ASP A 82 -0.66 14.71 -2.45
C ASP A 82 0.16 14.94 -3.74
N ASP A 83 1.48 15.05 -3.60
CA ASP A 83 2.38 15.24 -4.75
C ASP A 83 2.30 14.04 -5.72
N GLN A 84 2.23 12.80 -5.21
CA GLN A 84 2.11 11.60 -6.05
C GLN A 84 0.74 11.47 -6.71
N ILE A 85 -0.35 11.77 -6.00
CA ILE A 85 -1.71 11.75 -6.56
C ILE A 85 -1.82 12.76 -7.71
N LYS A 86 -1.40 14.00 -7.46
CA LYS A 86 -1.41 15.05 -8.48
C LYS A 86 -0.56 14.65 -9.69
N TRP A 87 0.60 14.02 -9.46
CA TRP A 87 1.43 13.51 -10.53
C TRP A 87 0.72 12.42 -11.35
N LEU A 88 0.06 11.46 -10.69
CA LEU A 88 -0.70 10.39 -11.34
C LEU A 88 -1.86 10.96 -12.17
N GLU A 89 -2.61 11.94 -11.67
CA GLU A 89 -3.71 12.60 -12.40
C GLU A 89 -3.24 13.33 -13.66
N THR A 90 -2.00 13.84 -13.64
CA THR A 90 -1.44 14.65 -14.73
C THR A 90 -0.67 13.84 -15.77
N HIS A 91 -0.08 12.70 -15.37
CA HIS A 91 0.84 11.92 -16.22
C HIS A 91 0.34 10.52 -16.57
N ARG A 92 -0.73 10.05 -15.93
CA ARG A 92 -1.31 8.74 -16.21
C ARG A 92 -2.49 8.89 -17.19
N THR A 93 -2.19 9.04 -18.48
CA THR A 93 -3.15 8.72 -19.55
C THR A 93 -3.08 7.21 -19.79
N HIS A 94 -4.19 6.51 -19.54
CA HIS A 94 -4.36 5.04 -19.55
C HIS A 94 -3.81 4.30 -20.80
N PRO A 95 -3.57 2.96 -20.73
CA PRO A 95 -4.00 1.99 -19.69
C PRO A 95 -2.86 1.37 -18.86
#